data_AF-A0A926BP46-F1
#
_entry.id   AF-A0A926BP46-F1
#
_cell.length_a   1.000
_cell.length_b   1.000
_cell.length_c   1.000
_cell.angle_alpha   90.00
_cell.angle_beta   90.00
_cell.angle_gamma   90.00
#
_symmetry.space_group_name_H-M   'P 1'
#
loop_
_entity.id
_entity.type
_entity.pdbx_description
1 polymer ?
#
loop_
_entity_poly.entity_id
_entity_poly.type
_entity_poly.pdbx_seq_one_letter_code
_entity_poly.pdbx_strand_id
1 'polypeptide(L)' 'LSQPEARRDAGLSETAREAAIAAITGEGTAHADTTPRGAAATLRASLDQTTVLTGGERHLLEELLGRIANHG' A
#
# COMPACT_ATOMS: atom_id res chain seq x y z
N LEU A 1 17.30 24.25 24.17
CA LEU A 1 15.87 24.46 23.83
C LEU A 1 15.00 23.92 24.96
N SER A 2 14.83 24.68 26.03
CA SER A 2 13.99 24.26 27.18
C SER A 2 12.63 24.90 27.04
N GLN A 3 11.64 24.15 26.57
CA GLN A 3 10.23 24.59 26.65
C GLN A 3 9.75 24.50 28.11
N PRO A 4 8.98 25.49 28.60
CA PRO A 4 8.44 25.50 29.96
C PRO A 4 7.50 24.31 30.21
N GLU A 5 7.61 23.68 31.38
CA GLU A 5 6.91 22.41 31.70
C GLU A 5 5.39 22.49 31.55
N ALA A 6 4.81 23.68 31.75
CA ALA A 6 3.38 23.95 31.61
C ALA A 6 2.82 23.79 30.18
N ARG A 7 3.67 23.53 29.18
CA ARG A 7 3.27 23.33 27.78
C ARG A 7 3.67 21.96 27.20
N ARG A 8 4.28 21.09 28.01
CA ARG A 8 4.52 19.69 27.61
C ARG A 8 3.20 18.96 27.72
N ASP A 9 2.48 18.90 26.62
CA ASP A 9 1.36 17.98 26.51
C ASP A 9 1.93 16.55 26.48
N ALA A 10 1.81 15.84 27.59
CA ALA A 10 2.27 14.46 27.71
C ALA A 10 1.57 13.55 26.66
N GLY A 11 0.32 13.87 26.29
CA GLY A 11 -0.43 13.19 25.24
C GLY A 11 0.15 13.41 23.84
N LEU A 12 0.80 14.54 23.57
CA LEU A 12 1.56 14.74 22.33
C LEU A 12 2.81 13.86 22.27
N SER A 13 3.51 13.70 23.40
CA SER A 13 4.68 12.81 23.46
C SER A 13 4.28 11.34 23.32
N GLU A 14 3.14 10.95 23.88
CA GLU A 14 2.56 9.62 23.73
C GLU A 14 2.14 9.37 22.28
N THR A 15 1.38 10.29 21.68
CA THR A 15 0.97 10.21 20.27
C THR A 15 2.17 10.14 19.33
N ALA A 16 3.21 10.95 19.58
CA ALA A 16 4.44 10.92 18.78
C ALA A 16 5.22 9.60 18.96
N ARG A 17 5.23 9.04 20.17
CA ARG A 17 5.84 7.74 20.46
C ARG A 17 5.08 6.62 19.75
N GLU A 18 3.75 6.57 19.86
CA GLU A 18 2.93 5.56 19.19
C GLU A 18 3.06 5.65 17.67
N ALA A 19 3.08 6.86 17.10
CA ALA A 19 3.34 7.06 15.67
C ALA A 19 4.73 6.55 15.25
N ALA A 20 5.76 6.77 16.06
CA ALA A 20 7.11 6.27 15.79
C ALA A 20 7.18 4.73 15.89
N ILE A 21 6.52 4.12 16.89
CA ILE A 21 6.42 2.67 17.02
C ILE A 21 5.72 2.08 15.79
N ALA A 22 4.58 2.65 15.38
CA ALA A 22 3.82 2.19 14.22
C ALA A 22 4.61 2.32 12.91
N ALA A 23 5.47 3.34 12.78
CA ALA A 23 6.33 3.50 11.60
C ALA A 23 7.52 2.52 11.59
N ILE A 24 8.11 2.21 12.75
CA ILE A 24 9.25 1.28 12.87
C ILE A 24 8.81 -0.17 12.73
N THR A 25 7.65 -0.53 13.31
CA THR A 25 7.09 -1.88 13.26
C THR A 25 6.32 -2.16 11.97
N GLY A 26 6.04 -1.12 11.18
CA GLY A 26 5.22 -1.21 9.98
C GLY A 26 3.72 -1.31 10.25
N GLU A 27 3.26 -1.22 11.50
CA GLU A 27 1.83 -1.28 11.85
C GLU A 27 1.01 -0.12 11.26
N GLY A 28 1.63 1.05 11.05
CA GLY A 28 0.98 2.22 10.42
C GLY A 28 1.15 2.27 8.90
N THR A 29 2.08 1.48 8.37
CA THR A 29 2.21 1.22 6.95
C THR A 29 1.81 -0.22 6.71
N ALA A 30 0.50 -0.46 6.70
CA ALA A 30 -0.04 -1.29 5.64
C ALA A 30 0.27 -0.59 4.30
N HIS A 31 1.56 -0.53 3.93
CA HIS A 31 1.94 -0.80 2.57
C HIS A 31 1.30 -2.14 2.36
N ALA A 32 0.08 -2.14 1.79
CA ALA A 32 -0.57 -3.35 1.32
C ALA A 32 0.57 -4.15 0.71
N ASP A 33 0.90 -5.30 1.31
CA ASP A 33 1.99 -6.11 0.83
C ASP A 33 1.69 -6.33 -0.64
N THR A 34 2.29 -5.49 -1.48
CA THR A 34 1.99 -5.42 -2.90
C THR A 34 2.89 -6.49 -3.46
N THR A 35 2.66 -7.71 -2.98
CA THR A 35 3.22 -8.91 -3.52
C THR A 35 2.94 -8.82 -5.01
N PRO A 36 3.91 -9.16 -5.88
CA PRO A 36 3.69 -9.15 -7.31
C PRO A 36 2.39 -9.88 -7.69
N ARG A 37 2.06 -10.91 -6.92
CA ARG A 37 0.81 -11.66 -6.98
C ARG A 37 -0.45 -10.81 -6.70
N GLY A 38 -0.49 -10.11 -5.56
CA GLY A 38 -1.61 -9.25 -5.17
C GLY A 38 -1.78 -8.04 -6.08
N ALA A 39 -0.66 -7.45 -6.53
CA ALA A 39 -0.64 -6.38 -7.52
C ALA A 39 -1.25 -6.86 -8.84
N ALA A 40 -0.83 -8.04 -9.32
CA ALA A 40 -1.32 -8.61 -10.57
C ALA A 40 -2.81 -8.95 -10.51
N ALA A 41 -3.28 -9.53 -9.39
CA ALA A 41 -4.69 -9.80 -9.17
C ALA A 41 -5.55 -8.52 -9.16
N THR A 42 -5.06 -7.46 -8.49
CA THR A 42 -5.75 -6.17 -8.40
C THR A 42 -5.85 -5.49 -9.76
N LEU A 43 -4.73 -5.44 -10.51
CA LEU A 43 -4.71 -4.88 -11.86
C LEU A 43 -5.64 -5.64 -12.81
N ARG A 44 -5.64 -6.99 -12.74
CA ARG A 44 -6.52 -7.83 -13.58
C ARG A 44 -7.99 -7.53 -13.33
N ALA A 45 -8.40 -7.37 -12.07
CA ALA A 45 -9.78 -7.03 -11.71
C ALA A 45 -10.24 -5.66 -12.27
N SER A 46 -9.31 -4.77 -12.61
CA SER A 46 -9.59 -3.44 -13.15
C SER A 46 -9.57 -3.37 -14.69
N LEU A 47 -9.19 -4.44 -15.40
CA LEU A 47 -8.98 -4.41 -16.86
C LEU A 47 -10.25 -4.09 -17.65
N ASP A 48 -11.43 -4.54 -17.20
CA ASP A 48 -12.70 -4.25 -17.88
C ASP A 48 -13.08 -2.77 -17.85
N GLN A 49 -12.51 -2.01 -16.91
CA GLN A 49 -12.71 -0.57 -16.77
C GLN A 49 -11.66 0.22 -17.58
N THR A 50 -10.66 -0.45 -18.15
CA THR A 50 -9.57 0.18 -18.90
C THR A 50 -9.94 0.28 -20.38
N THR A 51 -10.35 1.48 -20.79
CA THR A 51 -10.83 1.74 -22.17
C THR A 51 -9.72 2.14 -23.14
N VAL A 52 -8.51 2.41 -22.66
CA VAL A 52 -7.36 2.83 -23.49
C VAL A 52 -6.72 1.67 -24.26
N LEU A 53 -7.02 0.43 -23.88
CA LEU A 53 -6.47 -0.77 -24.49
C LEU A 53 -7.38 -1.27 -25.61
N THR A 54 -6.76 -1.65 -26.73
CA THR A 54 -7.42 -2.46 -27.75
C THR A 54 -7.79 -3.84 -27.17
N GLY A 55 -8.69 -4.56 -27.85
CA GLY A 55 -9.08 -5.91 -27.43
C GLY A 55 -7.90 -6.88 -27.31
N GLY A 56 -6.92 -6.78 -28.23
CA GLY A 56 -5.72 -7.61 -28.21
C GLY A 56 -4.78 -7.28 -27.05
N GLU A 57 -4.58 -5.99 -26.76
CA GLU A 57 -3.74 -5.55 -25.63
C GLU A 57 -4.35 -5.93 -24.29
N ARG A 58 -5.66 -5.79 -24.13
CA ARG A 58 -6.37 -6.22 -22.92
C ARG A 58 -6.22 -7.73 -22.70
N HIS A 59 -6.37 -8.53 -23.75
CA HIS A 59 -6.22 -9.98 -23.67
C HIS A 59 -4.79 -10.39 -23.28
N LEU A 60 -3.78 -9.76 -23.89
CA LEU A 60 -2.38 -10.01 -23.55
C LEU A 60 -2.09 -9.67 -22.08
N LEU A 61 -2.57 -8.52 -21.59
CA LEU A 61 -2.39 -8.12 -20.20
C LEU A 61 -3.08 -9.06 -19.22
N GLU A 62 -4.29 -9.54 -19.55
CA GLU A 62 -5.00 -10.51 -18.71
C GLU A 62 -4.19 -11.81 -18.53
N GLU A 63 -3.63 -12.35 -19.62
CA GLU A 63 -2.80 -13.56 -19.58
C GLU A 63 -1.52 -13.39 -18.75
N LEU A 64 -0.81 -12.27 -18.95
CA LEU A 64 0.43 -11.99 -18.22
C LEU A 64 0.17 -11.78 -16.72
N LEU A 65 -0.86 -11.00 -16.36
CA LEU A 65 -1.24 -10.78 -14.97
C LEU A 65 -1.75 -12.07 -14.32
N GLY A 66 -2.49 -12.91 -15.04
CA GLY A 66 -2.92 -14.23 -14.57
C GLY A 66 -1.73 -15.14 -14.26
N ARG A 67 -0.69 -15.13 -15.09
CA ARG A 67 0.55 -15.89 -14.82
C ARG A 67 1.26 -15.43 -13.55
N ILE A 68 1.40 -14.12 -13.36
CA ILE A 68 2.06 -13.55 -12.16
C ILE A 68 1.23 -13.83 -10.91
N ALA A 69 -0.10 -13.71 -11.00
CA ALA A 69 -1.02 -13.96 -9.88
C ALA A 69 -1.05 -15.43 -9.42
N ASN A 70 -0.68 -16.38 -10.29
CA ASN A 70 -0.78 -17.81 -9.99
C ASN A 70 0.58 -18.51 -9.84
N HIS A 71 1.67 -17.91 -10.33
CA HIS A 71 2.99 -18.55 -10.39
C HIS A 71 4.15 -17.67 -9.90
N GLY A 72 3.89 -16.42 -9.50
CA GLY A 72 4.88 -15.49 -8.92
C GLY A 72 5.04 -15.61 -7.42
#